data_AF-Q8PRS1-F1
#
_entry.id   AF-Q8PRS1-F1
#
_cell.length_a   1.000
_cell.length_b   1.000
_cell.length_c   1.000
_cell.angle_alpha   90.00
_cell.angle_beta   90.00
_cell.angle_gamma   90.00
#
_symmetry.space_group_name_H-M   'P 1'
#
loop_
_entity.id
_entity.type
_entity.pdbx_description
1 polymer ?
#
loop_
_entity_poly.entity_id
_entity_poly.type
_entity_poly.pdbx_seq_one_letter_code
_entity_poly.pdbx_strand_id
1 'polypeptide(L)'
;MKRDEILSYCASNPEIIVAYIESLESQVKELTERLVALESRLNQNSRNSSRPPSTDYFVKEKPNPKSLRKPSGKKPGGQEGHPGTTLDMVDHPE
;
A
#
# COMPACT_ATOMS: atom_id res chain seq x y z
N MET A 1 23.10 -27.51 -14.66
CA MET A 1 24.39 -28.18 -14.91
C MET A 1 24.71 -29.04 -13.69
N LYS A 2 25.03 -30.32 -13.89
CA LYS A 2 25.40 -31.21 -12.77
C LYS A 2 26.86 -30.94 -12.35
N ARG A 3 27.24 -31.34 -11.14
CA ARG A 3 28.59 -31.11 -10.59
C ARG A 3 29.70 -31.65 -11.50
N ASP A 4 29.55 -32.87 -12.01
CA ASP A 4 30.58 -33.51 -12.84
C ASP A 4 30.75 -32.80 -14.20
N GLU A 5 29.67 -32.26 -14.75
CA GLU A 5 29.70 -31.45 -15.97
C GLU A 5 30.43 -30.13 -15.73
N ILE A 6 30.18 -29.47 -14.59
CA ILE A 6 30.87 -28.22 -14.20
C ILE A 6 32.37 -28.48 -14.11
N LEU A 7 32.78 -29.55 -13.40
CA LEU A 7 34.19 -29.90 -13.25
C LEU A 7 34.86 -30.23 -14.59
N SER A 8 34.13 -30.93 -15.48
CA SER A 8 34.59 -31.20 -16.84
C SER A 8 34.81 -29.92 -17.64
N TYR A 9 33.86 -28.98 -17.62
CA TYR A 9 34.00 -27.69 -18.31
C TYR A 9 35.10 -26.82 -17.70
N CYS A 10 35.25 -26.77 -16.38
CA CYS A 10 36.37 -26.05 -15.75
C CYS A 10 37.74 -26.55 -16.24
N ALA A 11 37.88 -27.85 -16.51
CA ALA A 11 39.13 -28.45 -16.97
C ALA A 11 39.34 -28.35 -18.50
N SER A 12 38.26 -28.37 -19.28
CA SER A 12 38.32 -28.49 -20.75
C SER A 12 37.99 -27.18 -21.50
N ASN A 13 37.09 -26.36 -20.95
CA ASN A 13 36.71 -25.06 -21.51
C ASN A 13 36.07 -24.16 -20.42
N PRO A 14 36.88 -23.37 -19.69
CA PRO A 14 36.37 -22.53 -18.61
C PRO A 14 35.48 -21.37 -19.09
N GLU A 15 35.56 -20.98 -20.36
CA GLU A 15 34.74 -19.87 -20.91
C GLU A 15 33.24 -20.17 -20.83
N ILE A 16 32.85 -21.43 -20.98
CA ILE A 16 31.45 -21.87 -20.84
C ILE A 16 30.93 -21.58 -19.42
N ILE A 17 31.77 -21.79 -18.41
CA ILE A 17 31.41 -21.55 -17.01
C ILE A 17 31.34 -20.05 -16.73
N VAL A 18 32.28 -19.27 -17.27
CA VAL A 18 32.25 -17.79 -17.14
C VAL A 18 30.97 -17.22 -17.75
N ALA A 19 30.63 -17.58 -18.99
CA ALA A 19 29.41 -17.11 -19.65
C ALA A 19 28.13 -17.55 -18.91
N TYR A 20 28.14 -18.76 -18.33
CA TYR A 20 27.02 -19.23 -17.51
C TYR A 20 26.87 -18.44 -16.21
N ILE A 21 27.97 -18.12 -15.53
CA ILE A 21 27.96 -17.30 -14.32
C ILE A 21 27.47 -15.88 -14.64
N GLU A 22 27.99 -15.24 -15.69
CA GLU A 22 27.56 -13.90 -16.11
C GLU A 22 26.06 -13.86 -16.42
N SER A 23 25.53 -14.89 -17.09
CA SER A 23 24.10 -15.02 -17.35
C SER A 23 23.28 -15.16 -16.07
N LEU A 24 23.74 -15.96 -15.10
CA LEU A 24 23.08 -16.12 -13.81
C LEU A 24 23.13 -14.84 -12.99
N GLU A 25 24.26 -14.14 -12.94
CA GLU A 25 24.41 -12.86 -12.24
C GLU A 25 23.45 -11.80 -12.81
N SER A 26 23.34 -11.73 -14.14
CA SER A 26 22.39 -10.85 -14.82
C SER A 26 20.93 -11.16 -14.44
N GLN A 27 20.55 -12.44 -14.47
CA GLN A 27 19.20 -12.87 -14.08
C GLN A 27 18.91 -12.59 -12.61
N VAL A 28 19.85 -12.86 -11.71
CA VAL A 28 19.71 -12.57 -10.28
C VAL A 28 19.53 -11.07 -10.07
N LYS A 29 20.31 -10.24 -10.75
CA LYS A 29 20.17 -8.78 -10.69
C LYS A 29 18.79 -8.32 -11.15
N GLU A 30 18.32 -8.77 -12.31
CA GLU A 30 16.99 -8.42 -12.83
C GLU A 30 15.86 -8.85 -11.88
N LEU A 31 15.94 -10.07 -11.35
CA LEU A 31 14.94 -10.61 -10.44
C LEU A 31 14.94 -9.88 -9.10
N THR A 32 16.11 -9.56 -8.55
CA THR A 32 16.22 -8.80 -7.30
C THR A 32 15.69 -7.38 -7.44
N GLU A 33 15.99 -6.69 -8.55
CA GLU A 33 15.42 -5.37 -8.86
C GLU A 33 13.90 -5.42 -8.96
N ARG A 34 13.35 -6.44 -9.63
CA ARG A 34 11.90 -6.66 -9.73
C ARG A 34 11.27 -6.94 -8.37
N LEU A 35 11.90 -7.77 -7.53
CA LEU A 35 11.42 -8.05 -6.18
C LEU A 35 11.37 -6.79 -5.34
N VAL A 36 12.45 -5.99 -5.31
CA VAL A 36 12.49 -4.73 -4.56
C VAL A 36 11.40 -3.76 -5.03
N ALA A 37 11.18 -3.65 -6.34
CA ALA A 37 10.12 -2.80 -6.89
C ALA A 37 8.72 -3.29 -6.50
N LEU A 38 8.48 -4.60 -6.50
CA LEU A 38 7.20 -5.20 -6.11
C LEU A 38 6.94 -5.06 -4.61
N GLU A 39 7.94 -5.35 -3.77
CA GLU A 39 7.87 -5.16 -2.32
C GLU A 39 7.62 -3.70 -1.95
N SER A 40 8.29 -2.77 -2.63
CA SER A 40 8.06 -1.33 -2.46
C SER A 40 6.62 -0.94 -2.81
N ARG A 41 6.05 -1.48 -3.89
CA ARG A 41 4.65 -1.24 -4.26
C ARG A 41 3.67 -1.85 -3.26
N LEU A 42 3.95 -3.05 -2.75
CA LEU A 42 3.11 -3.71 -1.74
C LEU A 42 3.14 -2.98 -0.39
N ASN A 43 4.29 -2.38 -0.04
CA ASN A 43 4.43 -1.60 1.19
C ASN A 43 3.83 -0.18 1.09
N GLN A 44 3.48 0.28 -0.11
CA GLN A 44 2.83 1.59 -0.29
C GLN A 44 1.35 1.54 0.10
N ASN A 45 0.93 2.49 0.94
CA ASN A 45 -0.46 2.72 1.34
C ASN A 45 -0.71 4.22 1.49
N SER A 46 -1.95 4.63 1.75
CA SER A 46 -2.31 6.04 1.92
C SER A 46 -1.53 6.78 3.02
N ARG A 47 -0.96 6.06 4.00
CA ARG A 47 -0.20 6.65 5.12
C ARG A 47 1.24 7.03 4.74
N ASN A 48 1.82 6.38 3.74
CA ASN A 48 3.23 6.59 3.36
C ASN A 48 3.43 7.01 1.89
N SER A 49 2.36 7.13 1.10
CA SER A 49 2.44 7.49 -0.33
C SER A 49 1.73 8.79 -0.70
N SER A 50 1.16 9.53 0.26
CA SER A 50 0.34 10.74 0.04
C SER A 50 -0.90 10.52 -0.86
N ARG A 51 -1.23 9.27 -1.18
CA ARG A 51 -2.46 8.89 -1.91
C ARG A 51 -3.65 8.89 -0.96
N PRO A 52 -4.87 9.19 -1.44
CA PRO A 52 -6.05 9.20 -0.57
C PRO A 52 -6.38 7.78 -0.06
N PRO A 53 -6.88 7.63 1.18
CA PRO A 53 -7.28 6.33 1.77
C PRO A 53 -8.30 5.52 0.97
N SER A 54 -9.05 6.17 0.07
CA SER A 54 -9.94 5.50 -0.88
C SER A 54 -9.18 4.55 -1.81
N THR A 55 -7.91 4.83 -2.10
CA THR A 55 -7.06 4.08 -3.04
C THR A 55 -6.50 2.78 -2.45
N ASP A 56 -6.59 2.59 -1.13
CA ASP A 56 -6.13 1.40 -0.42
C ASP A 56 -7.10 0.21 -0.61
N TYR A 57 -7.50 -0.12 -1.85
CA TYR A 57 -8.52 -1.14 -2.15
C TYR A 57 -8.15 -2.55 -1.67
N PHE A 58 -6.85 -2.86 -1.62
CA PHE A 58 -6.33 -4.18 -1.23
C PHE A 58 -5.91 -4.27 0.25
N VAL A 59 -5.98 -3.16 0.99
CA VAL A 59 -5.69 -3.17 2.43
C VAL A 59 -6.94 -3.72 3.13
N LYS A 60 -6.92 -5.03 3.43
CA LYS A 60 -8.01 -5.73 4.13
C LYS A 60 -8.38 -5.07 5.47
N GLU A 61 -7.40 -4.46 6.13
CA GLU A 61 -7.56 -3.80 7.42
C GLU A 61 -7.47 -2.28 7.24
N LYS A 62 -8.50 -1.66 6.66
CA LYS A 62 -8.63 -0.20 6.78
C LYS A 62 -9.00 0.11 8.23
N PRO A 63 -8.16 0.80 9.01
CA PRO A 63 -8.57 1.21 10.34
C PRO A 63 -9.76 2.15 10.20
N ASN A 64 -10.88 1.83 10.85
CA ASN A 64 -12.02 2.74 10.88
C ASN A 64 -11.55 4.10 11.39
N PRO A 65 -11.90 5.22 10.72
CA PRO A 65 -11.51 6.54 11.18
C PRO A 65 -12.08 6.75 12.58
N LYS A 66 -11.19 6.71 13.58
CA LYS A 66 -11.57 6.90 14.96
C LYS A 66 -11.75 8.38 15.19
N SER A 67 -12.97 8.79 15.52
CA SER A 67 -13.25 10.17 15.91
C SER A 67 -12.32 10.56 17.07
N LEU A 68 -11.53 11.62 16.88
CA LEU A 68 -10.73 12.23 17.96
C LEU A 68 -11.60 13.09 18.88
N ARG A 69 -12.86 13.35 18.52
CA ARG A 69 -13.77 14.12 19.38
C ARG A 69 -14.09 13.32 20.64
N LYS A 70 -13.89 13.95 21.79
CA LYS A 70 -14.46 13.47 23.05
C LYS A 70 -15.98 13.67 23.02
N PRO A 71 -16.77 12.74 23.57
CA PRO A 71 -18.19 12.96 23.73
C PRO A 71 -18.41 14.24 24.56
N SER A 72 -19.23 15.16 24.05
CA SER A 72 -19.46 16.45 24.71
C SER A 72 -20.28 16.32 25.99
N GLY A 73 -20.99 15.20 26.16
CA GLY A 73 -21.97 15.01 27.24
C GLY A 73 -23.18 15.93 27.17
N LYS A 74 -23.24 16.84 26.19
CA LYS A 74 -24.33 17.80 26.03
C LYS A 74 -25.52 17.11 25.35
N LYS A 75 -26.73 17.36 25.86
CA LYS A 75 -27.96 16.92 25.21
C LYS A 75 -28.07 17.58 23.83
N PRO A 76 -28.58 16.87 22.80
CA PRO A 76 -28.89 17.49 21.51
C PRO A 76 -29.94 18.59 21.72
N GLY A 77 -29.74 19.76 21.11
CA GLY A 77 -30.61 20.93 21.25
C GLY A 77 -29.86 22.24 21.50
N GLY A 78 -30.62 23.32 21.61
CA GLY A 78 -30.11 24.63 22.02
C GLY A 78 -29.70 24.66 23.49
N GLN A 79 -29.07 25.75 23.93
CA GLN A 79 -28.79 25.98 25.35
C GLN A 79 -30.09 26.13 26.14
N GLU A 80 -30.06 25.85 27.44
CA GLU A 80 -31.22 26.07 28.31
C GLU A 80 -31.65 27.55 28.26
N GLY A 81 -32.95 27.78 27.99
CA GLY A 81 -33.52 29.13 27.84
C GLY A 81 -33.47 29.70 26.42
N HIS A 82 -32.80 29.05 25.46
CA HIS A 82 -32.89 29.48 24.07
C HIS A 82 -34.22 29.04 23.43
N PRO A 83 -35.02 29.97 22.87
CA PRO A 83 -36.18 29.60 22.08
C PRO A 83 -35.73 28.83 20.84
N GLY A 84 -36.29 27.65 20.61
CA GLY A 84 -36.10 26.93 19.36
C GLY A 84 -36.83 27.65 18.23
N THR A 85 -36.15 27.86 17.10
CA THR A 85 -36.79 28.32 15.87
C THR A 85 -36.71 27.18 14.87
N THR A 86 -37.85 26.54 14.61
CA THR A 86 -38.01 25.61 13.49
C THR A 86 -38.69 26.38 12.36
N LEU A 87 -38.25 26.15 11.13
CA LEU A 87 -38.86 26.73 9.95
C LEU A 87 -40.16 25.97 9.68
N ASP A 88 -41.30 26.65 9.73
CA ASP A 88 -42.61 26.06 9.45
C ASP A 88 -42.82 25.94 7.94
N MET A 89 -43.47 24.85 7.50
CA MET A 89 -43.91 24.76 6.10
C MET A 89 -44.95 25.85 5.83
N VAL A 90 -44.70 26.63 4.79
CA VAL A 90 -45.60 27.66 4.30
C VAL A 90 -46.20 27.16 2.99
N ASP A 91 -47.51 27.32 2.80
CA ASP A 91 -48.21 26.84 1.60
C ASP A 91 -47.68 27.47 0.31
N HIS A 92 -47.15 28.70 0.39
CA HIS A 92 -46.63 29.46 -0.74
C HIS A 92 -45.28 30.10 -0.41
N PRO A 93 -44.14 29.46 -0.76
CA PRO A 93 -42.83 30.08 -0.69
C PRO A 93 -42.64 31.07 -1.86
N GLU A 94 -42.06 32.24 -1.59
CA GLU A 94 -41.55 33.15 -2.64
C GLU A 94 -40.20 32.67 -3.21
#